data_AF-A0A960HST2-F1
#
_entry.id   AF-A0A960HST2-F1
#
_cell.length_a   1.000
_cell.length_b   1.000
_cell.length_c   1.000
_cell.angle_alpha   90.00
_cell.angle_beta   90.00
_cell.angle_gamma   90.00
#
_symmetry.space_group_name_H-M   'P 1'
#
loop_
_entity.id
_entity.type
_entity.pdbx_description
1 polymer ?
#
loop_
_entity_poly.entity_id
_entity_poly.type
_entity_poly.pdbx_seq_one_letter_code
_entity_poly.pdbx_strand_id
1 'polypeptide(L)'
;MFEHSTFARRVRRSAVVALVSLVALTGCGAAAVGGSVSAGDDVAVSALGAVGSLDSSVAHTISVEFDEDDYAATLATYVSTGEKEWIEATVTIDGETYEQVGIRLKGNSSLRAVSADDDPATIPWLIRLDEYVDGQSHDGLTDLVVRSNSTDTSINEAVALELLEAAGLASQDAIAVAFSVNGGDTT
;
A
#
# COMPACT_ATOMS: atom_id res chain seq x y z
N MET A 1 7.53 40.93 4.69
CA MET A 1 8.96 40.77 4.39
C MET A 1 9.07 39.55 3.50
N PHE A 2 9.06 39.77 2.18
CA PHE A 2 9.05 38.72 1.15
C PHE A 2 10.45 38.67 0.56
N GLU A 3 11.07 37.49 0.53
CA GLU A 3 12.21 37.26 -0.36
C GLU A 3 12.02 35.93 -1.09
N HIS A 4 11.75 36.07 -2.39
CA HIS A 4 11.84 35.05 -3.41
C HIS A 4 13.32 34.73 -3.66
N SER A 5 13.68 33.46 -3.84
CA SER A 5 14.83 33.14 -4.71
C SER A 5 14.68 31.81 -5.44
N THR A 6 14.18 31.95 -6.67
CA THR A 6 14.64 31.42 -7.96
C THR A 6 15.23 30.02 -8.16
N PHE A 7 14.68 29.43 -9.23
CA PHE A 7 14.90 28.17 -9.92
C PHE A 7 16.31 27.94 -10.54
N ALA A 8 16.71 26.66 -10.52
CA ALA A 8 17.46 25.87 -11.53
C ALA A 8 18.86 26.26 -12.04
N ARG A 9 19.74 25.25 -12.10
CA ARG A 9 20.61 24.99 -13.27
C ARG A 9 20.98 23.50 -13.39
N ARG A 10 20.71 22.94 -14.58
CA ARG A 10 21.11 21.60 -15.04
C ARG A 10 22.37 21.72 -15.95
N VAL A 11 23.30 20.77 -15.77
CA VAL A 11 24.18 20.09 -16.76
C VAL A 11 25.33 20.89 -17.43
N ARG A 12 26.57 20.35 -17.37
CA ARG A 12 27.34 19.78 -18.51
C ARG A 12 28.81 19.43 -18.19
N ARG A 13 29.18 18.19 -18.57
CA ARG A 13 30.42 17.74 -19.29
C ARG A 13 31.77 17.90 -18.56
N SER A 14 32.80 17.07 -18.72
CA SER A 14 33.10 15.77 -19.33
C SER A 14 34.58 15.53 -18.99
N ALA A 15 35.02 14.31 -18.69
CA ALA A 15 36.42 13.93 -18.89
C ALA A 15 36.53 12.42 -19.14
N VAL A 16 37.15 12.11 -20.27
CA VAL A 16 37.45 10.80 -20.83
C VAL A 16 38.80 10.33 -20.31
N VAL A 17 38.92 9.05 -19.93
CA VAL A 17 40.19 8.33 -19.98
C VAL A 17 39.94 6.97 -20.61
N ALA A 18 40.53 6.76 -21.78
CA ALA A 18 40.58 5.50 -22.49
C ALA A 18 41.88 4.76 -22.12
N LEU A 19 41.82 3.45 -21.95
CA LEU A 19 42.98 2.57 -22.00
C LEU A 19 42.59 1.28 -22.73
N VAL A 20 43.20 1.11 -23.88
CA VAL A 20 43.06 -0.03 -24.82
C VAL A 20 44.08 -1.08 -24.44
N SER A 21 43.71 -2.36 -24.43
CA SER A 21 44.68 -3.49 -24.48
C SER A 21 44.10 -4.70 -25.21
N LEU A 22 44.70 -4.88 -26.40
CA LEU A 22 44.81 -5.97 -27.36
C LEU A 22 44.24 -7.39 -27.08
N VAL A 23 43.60 -7.91 -28.13
CA VAL A 23 43.03 -9.25 -28.37
C VAL A 23 44.08 -10.35 -28.50
N ALA A 24 43.77 -11.55 -28.01
CA ALA A 24 44.37 -12.82 -28.47
C ALA A 24 43.27 -13.82 -28.88
N LEU A 25 43.27 -14.21 -30.16
CA LEU A 25 42.44 -15.26 -30.76
C LEU A 25 43.19 -16.60 -30.73
N THR A 26 42.68 -17.56 -29.96
CA THR A 26 42.95 -19.01 -30.01
C THR A 26 41.77 -19.64 -29.27
N GLY A 27 41.03 -20.65 -29.71
CA GLY A 27 41.18 -21.74 -30.66
C GLY A 27 40.19 -22.81 -30.19
N CYS A 28 39.56 -23.53 -31.12
CA CYS A 28 38.38 -24.38 -30.93
C CYS A 28 38.54 -25.50 -29.88
N GLY A 29 37.49 -25.76 -29.08
CA GLY A 29 37.38 -26.91 -28.18
C GLY A 29 35.96 -27.07 -27.65
N ALA A 30 35.14 -27.86 -28.35
CA ALA A 30 33.84 -28.30 -27.85
C ALA A 30 34.06 -29.29 -26.69
N ALA A 31 33.91 -28.81 -25.46
CA ALA A 31 33.77 -29.67 -24.28
C ALA A 31 32.32 -29.52 -23.79
N ALA A 32 31.64 -30.66 -23.69
CA ALA A 32 30.23 -30.78 -23.37
C ALA A 32 29.86 -29.98 -22.11
N VAL A 33 28.77 -29.21 -22.21
CA VAL A 33 28.01 -28.69 -21.07
C VAL A 33 27.45 -29.90 -20.31
N GLY A 34 28.23 -30.39 -19.36
CA GLY A 34 27.76 -31.25 -18.27
C GLY A 34 27.29 -30.36 -17.14
N GLY A 35 26.23 -29.59 -17.37
CA GLY A 35 25.53 -28.90 -16.30
C GLY A 35 24.76 -29.95 -15.51
N SER A 36 25.33 -30.41 -14.39
CA SER A 36 24.59 -31.11 -13.37
C SER A 36 23.46 -30.19 -12.91
N VAL A 37 22.22 -30.54 -13.25
CA VAL A 37 21.05 -29.96 -12.59
C VAL A 37 21.15 -30.35 -11.12
N SER A 38 21.59 -29.41 -10.29
CA SER A 38 21.39 -29.53 -8.85
C SER A 38 19.88 -29.41 -8.66
N ALA A 39 19.22 -30.54 -8.44
CA ALA A 39 17.87 -30.56 -7.90
C ALA A 39 17.94 -30.04 -6.47
N GLY A 40 17.82 -28.73 -6.37
CA GLY A 40 17.88 -27.94 -5.15
C GLY A 40 17.65 -26.48 -5.52
N ASP A 41 16.66 -26.24 -6.39
CA ASP A 41 16.03 -24.93 -6.46
C ASP A 41 15.02 -24.95 -5.32
N ASP A 42 15.48 -24.58 -4.13
CA ASP A 42 14.58 -23.95 -3.20
C ASP A 42 14.03 -22.76 -3.97
N VAL A 43 12.76 -22.84 -4.39
CA VAL A 43 12.06 -21.64 -4.86
C VAL A 43 12.19 -20.68 -3.69
N ALA A 44 13.11 -19.72 -3.80
CA ALA A 44 13.17 -18.62 -2.88
C ALA A 44 11.83 -17.92 -3.07
N VAL A 45 10.89 -18.26 -2.19
CA VAL A 45 9.67 -17.51 -2.03
C VAL A 45 10.20 -16.14 -1.63
N SER A 46 10.19 -15.19 -2.57
CA SER A 46 10.46 -13.80 -2.23
C SER A 46 9.63 -13.50 -1.01
N ALA A 47 10.26 -12.93 0.02
CA ALA A 47 9.55 -12.49 1.20
C ALA A 47 8.33 -11.70 0.70
N LEU A 48 7.15 -12.10 1.20
CA LEU A 48 5.92 -11.36 0.98
C LEU A 48 6.23 -9.88 1.31
N GLY A 49 5.75 -8.95 0.50
CA GLY A 49 6.18 -7.55 0.56
C GLY A 49 5.87 -6.87 1.90
N ALA A 50 6.24 -5.61 2.04
CA ALA A 50 5.86 -4.78 3.19
C ALA A 50 5.12 -3.54 2.71
N VAL A 51 4.10 -3.09 3.47
CA VAL A 51 3.46 -1.78 3.25
C VAL A 51 4.06 -0.81 4.25
N GLY A 52 5.03 0.01 3.81
CA GLY A 52 5.80 0.83 4.74
C GLY A 52 6.58 -0.03 5.74
N SER A 53 6.30 0.11 7.03
CA SER A 53 6.87 -0.72 8.10
C SER A 53 6.08 -1.98 8.42
N LEU A 54 4.90 -2.15 7.84
CA LEU A 54 4.02 -3.29 8.10
C LEU A 54 4.51 -4.52 7.31
N ASP A 55 4.95 -5.54 8.04
CA ASP A 55 5.56 -6.77 7.54
C ASP A 55 4.49 -7.85 7.33
N SER A 56 4.31 -8.29 6.09
CA SER A 56 3.34 -9.34 5.74
C SER A 56 3.58 -10.71 6.42
N SER A 57 4.75 -10.95 7.01
CA SER A 57 5.04 -12.15 7.80
C SER A 57 4.50 -12.10 9.24
N VAL A 58 4.03 -10.94 9.68
CA VAL A 58 3.46 -10.71 11.01
C VAL A 58 1.98 -10.34 10.89
N ALA A 59 1.17 -10.76 11.87
CA ALA A 59 -0.22 -10.33 11.94
C ALA A 59 -0.29 -8.89 12.46
N HIS A 60 -0.78 -7.99 11.63
CA HIS A 60 -0.98 -6.58 11.94
C HIS A 60 -2.44 -6.29 12.30
N THR A 61 -2.65 -5.27 13.12
CA THR A 61 -3.97 -4.82 13.56
C THR A 61 -4.20 -3.36 13.25
N ILE A 62 -5.38 -3.03 12.74
CA ILE A 62 -5.83 -1.66 12.53
C ILE A 62 -7.23 -1.54 13.13
N SER A 63 -7.40 -0.64 14.09
CA SER A 63 -8.72 -0.31 14.64
C SER A 63 -9.05 1.16 14.40
N VAL A 64 -10.30 1.44 14.05
CA VAL A 64 -10.80 2.79 13.80
C VAL A 64 -11.93 3.10 14.77
N GLU A 65 -11.90 4.29 15.36
CA GLU A 65 -12.96 4.82 16.21
C GLU A 65 -13.43 6.17 15.68
N PHE A 66 -14.73 6.33 15.50
CA PHE A 66 -15.35 7.59 15.03
C PHE A 66 -16.71 7.80 15.68
N ASP A 67 -17.22 9.01 15.59
CA ASP A 67 -18.56 9.36 16.07
C ASP A 67 -19.65 8.69 15.20
N GLU A 68 -20.57 7.97 15.83
CA GLU A 68 -21.61 7.21 15.13
C GLU A 68 -22.61 8.12 14.42
N ASP A 69 -22.87 9.32 14.93
CA ASP A 69 -23.76 10.30 14.31
C ASP A 69 -23.12 10.88 13.03
N ASP A 70 -21.81 11.15 13.06
CA ASP A 70 -21.05 11.61 11.89
C ASP A 70 -20.99 10.55 10.79
N TYR A 71 -20.83 9.28 11.16
CA TYR A 71 -20.91 8.16 10.23
C TYR A 71 -22.30 8.04 9.59
N ALA A 72 -23.35 8.07 10.40
CA ALA A 72 -24.72 7.98 9.91
C ALA A 72 -25.07 9.13 8.95
N ALA A 73 -24.62 10.35 9.28
CA ALA A 73 -24.77 11.53 8.42
C ALA A 73 -24.04 11.35 7.08
N THR A 74 -22.79 10.87 7.11
CA THR A 74 -21.98 10.62 5.90
C THR A 74 -22.62 9.59 4.98
N LEU A 75 -23.15 8.50 5.54
CA LEU A 75 -23.81 7.47 4.76
C LEU A 75 -25.13 7.97 4.15
N ALA A 76 -25.90 8.76 4.90
CA ALA A 76 -27.12 9.40 4.39
C ALA A 76 -26.81 10.38 3.25
N THR A 77 -25.74 11.17 3.36
CA THR A 77 -25.23 12.03 2.28
C THR A 77 -24.87 11.19 1.06
N TYR A 78 -24.10 10.11 1.25
CA TYR A 78 -23.73 9.22 0.14
C TYR A 78 -24.93 8.60 -0.57
N VAL A 79 -25.92 8.09 0.17
CA VAL A 79 -27.11 7.47 -0.42
C VAL A 79 -27.97 8.50 -1.17
N SER A 80 -28.03 9.75 -0.69
CA SER A 80 -28.88 10.79 -1.27
C SER A 80 -28.24 11.53 -2.45
N THR A 81 -26.94 11.85 -2.37
CA THR A 81 -26.25 12.68 -3.37
C THR A 81 -25.17 11.92 -4.13
N GLY A 82 -24.69 10.80 -3.61
CA GLY A 82 -23.52 10.08 -4.11
C GLY A 82 -22.19 10.70 -3.70
N GLU A 83 -22.21 11.79 -2.92
CA GLU A 83 -21.01 12.44 -2.39
C GLU A 83 -20.42 11.62 -1.25
N LYS A 84 -19.11 11.71 -1.10
CA LYS A 84 -18.36 11.01 -0.06
C LYS A 84 -17.62 12.07 0.70
N GLU A 85 -17.94 12.23 1.97
CA GLU A 85 -17.33 13.23 2.83
C GLU A 85 -16.26 12.59 3.70
N TRP A 86 -15.32 13.43 4.15
CA TRP A 86 -14.35 13.04 5.17
C TRP A 86 -15.00 13.22 6.53
N ILE A 87 -14.79 12.25 7.41
CA ILE A 87 -15.09 12.36 8.84
C ILE A 87 -13.81 12.17 9.64
N GLU A 88 -13.78 12.78 10.81
CA GLU A 88 -12.68 12.65 11.75
C GLU A 88 -12.80 11.33 12.51
N ALA A 89 -11.66 10.66 12.73
CA ALA A 89 -11.55 9.42 13.45
C ALA A 89 -10.26 9.37 14.27
N THR A 90 -10.21 8.41 15.19
CA THR A 90 -8.99 7.94 15.83
C THR A 90 -8.63 6.58 15.25
N VAL A 91 -7.38 6.40 14.82
CA VAL A 91 -6.90 5.14 14.25
C VAL A 91 -5.77 4.61 15.10
N THR A 92 -5.80 3.31 15.41
CA THR A 92 -4.70 2.63 16.10
C THR A 92 -4.13 1.56 15.17
N ILE A 93 -2.82 1.61 14.92
CA ILE A 93 -2.05 0.65 14.11
C ILE A 93 -1.05 -0.04 15.03
N ASP A 94 -1.20 -1.35 15.24
CA ASP A 94 -0.37 -2.16 16.15
C ASP A 94 -0.16 -1.56 17.56
N GLY A 95 -1.19 -0.88 18.06
CA GLY A 95 -1.17 -0.23 19.36
C GLY A 95 -0.62 1.20 19.38
N GLU A 96 -0.16 1.74 18.26
CA GLU A 96 0.15 3.17 18.11
C GLU A 96 -1.09 3.94 17.65
N THR A 97 -1.48 4.97 18.41
CA THR A 97 -2.72 5.71 18.20
C THR A 97 -2.47 7.06 17.51
N TYR A 98 -3.29 7.34 16.50
CA TYR A 98 -3.34 8.55 15.71
C TYR A 98 -4.72 9.20 15.86
N GLU A 99 -4.76 10.39 16.47
CA GLU A 99 -5.97 11.19 16.60
C GLU A 99 -6.11 12.16 15.42
N GLN A 100 -7.34 12.63 15.16
CA GLN A 100 -7.67 13.56 14.08
C GLN A 100 -7.26 13.02 12.69
N VAL A 101 -7.59 11.75 12.45
CA VAL A 101 -7.40 11.08 11.17
C VAL A 101 -8.62 11.29 10.28
N GLY A 102 -8.42 11.53 9.00
CA GLY A 102 -9.52 11.57 8.03
C GLY A 102 -9.88 10.17 7.55
N ILE A 103 -11.17 9.82 7.59
CA ILE A 103 -11.68 8.62 6.92
C ILE A 103 -12.81 8.96 5.95
N ARG A 104 -12.89 8.22 4.84
CA ARG A 104 -13.87 8.45 3.77
C ARG A 104 -14.25 7.15 3.08
N LEU A 105 -15.51 7.03 2.68
CA LEU A 105 -16.00 5.90 1.89
C LEU A 105 -15.23 5.74 0.57
N LYS A 106 -14.87 4.50 0.21
CA LYS A 106 -14.11 4.19 -1.01
C LYS A 106 -14.87 3.28 -1.97
N GLY A 107 -14.84 3.63 -3.25
CA GLY A 107 -15.38 2.79 -4.33
C GLY A 107 -16.62 3.34 -4.99
N ASN A 108 -17.09 2.70 -6.06
CA ASN A 108 -18.26 3.14 -6.82
C ASN A 108 -19.30 2.03 -6.94
N SER A 109 -18.90 0.81 -7.32
CA SER A 109 -19.80 -0.33 -7.42
C SER A 109 -19.95 -1.07 -6.09
N SER A 110 -18.86 -1.21 -5.33
CA SER A 110 -18.85 -1.84 -4.01
C SER A 110 -19.81 -1.15 -3.03
N LEU A 111 -19.88 0.19 -3.09
CA LEU A 111 -20.76 0.97 -2.23
C LEU A 111 -22.25 0.93 -2.63
N ARG A 112 -22.60 0.43 -3.83
CA ARG A 112 -24.02 0.34 -4.24
C ARG A 112 -24.82 -0.69 -3.44
N ALA A 113 -24.12 -1.65 -2.83
CA ALA A 113 -24.71 -2.68 -2.00
C ALA A 113 -24.71 -2.32 -0.50
N VAL A 114 -24.09 -1.20 -0.12
CA VAL A 114 -23.96 -0.77 1.27
C VAL A 114 -25.25 -0.11 1.75
N SER A 115 -25.62 -0.43 2.97
CA SER A 115 -26.79 0.04 3.71
C SER A 115 -26.39 0.51 5.11
N ALA A 116 -27.28 1.24 5.79
CA ALA A 116 -27.01 1.76 7.13
C ALA A 116 -26.91 0.68 8.23
N ASP A 117 -27.41 -0.53 7.93
CA ASP A 117 -27.39 -1.65 8.85
C ASP A 117 -26.14 -2.54 8.68
N ASP A 118 -25.29 -2.24 7.68
CA ASP A 118 -24.06 -3.00 7.46
C ASP A 118 -23.01 -2.66 8.53
N ASP A 119 -22.25 -3.68 8.93
CA ASP A 119 -21.11 -3.51 9.80
C ASP A 119 -20.07 -2.59 9.12
N PRO A 120 -19.72 -1.44 9.74
CA PRO A 120 -18.76 -0.51 9.15
C PRO A 120 -17.38 -1.11 8.92
N ALA A 121 -17.00 -2.17 9.63
CA ALA A 121 -15.75 -2.89 9.40
C ALA A 121 -15.74 -3.61 8.03
N THR A 122 -16.91 -3.92 7.48
CA THR A 122 -17.05 -4.58 6.18
C THR A 122 -17.05 -3.62 4.99
N ILE A 123 -17.11 -2.31 5.25
CA ILE A 123 -17.20 -1.27 4.23
C ILE A 123 -15.79 -0.87 3.78
N PRO A 124 -15.58 -0.59 2.48
CA PRO A 124 -14.30 -0.09 1.99
C PRO A 124 -14.06 1.38 2.38
N TRP A 125 -12.89 1.63 2.98
CA TRP A 125 -12.46 2.94 3.49
C TRP A 125 -11.19 3.44 2.81
N LEU A 126 -11.08 4.76 2.70
CA LEU A 126 -9.82 5.47 2.55
C LEU A 126 -9.55 6.17 3.88
N ILE A 127 -8.38 5.91 4.46
CA ILE A 127 -7.90 6.49 5.71
C ILE A 127 -6.70 7.38 5.38
N ARG A 128 -6.64 8.57 5.96
CA ARG A 128 -5.55 9.53 5.81
C ARG A 128 -5.14 10.09 7.16
N LEU A 129 -3.96 9.67 7.61
CA LEU A 129 -3.41 10.08 8.89
C LEU A 129 -3.14 11.59 8.90
N ASP A 130 -2.71 12.17 7.79
CA ASP A 130 -2.37 13.59 7.70
C ASP A 130 -3.52 14.50 7.21
N GLU A 131 -4.77 14.03 7.15
CA GLU A 131 -5.89 14.85 6.63
C GLU A 131 -6.14 16.10 7.49
N TYR A 132 -6.05 15.97 8.82
CA TYR A 132 -6.27 17.09 9.75
C TYR A 132 -5.03 17.47 10.58
N VAL A 133 -3.98 16.65 10.55
CA VAL A 133 -2.71 16.91 11.24
C VAL A 133 -1.54 16.82 10.25
N ASP A 134 -1.01 17.97 9.84
CA ASP A 134 0.08 18.06 8.86
C ASP A 134 1.28 17.17 9.23
N GLY A 135 1.62 16.22 8.36
CA GLY A 135 2.79 15.36 8.49
C GLY A 135 2.64 14.19 9.47
N GLN A 136 1.43 13.93 10.00
CA GLN A 136 1.15 12.71 10.77
C GLN A 136 1.30 11.48 9.85
N SER A 137 2.08 10.50 10.27
CA SER A 137 2.31 9.27 9.51
C SER A 137 2.72 8.12 10.41
N HIS A 138 2.46 6.90 9.96
CA HIS A 138 2.97 5.67 10.56
C HIS A 138 4.19 5.20 9.77
N ASP A 139 5.41 5.47 10.28
CA ASP A 139 6.68 5.18 9.59
C ASP A 139 6.74 5.69 8.13
N GLY A 140 6.16 6.87 7.88
CA GLY A 140 6.09 7.48 6.55
C GLY A 140 4.87 7.09 5.71
N LEU A 141 4.01 6.19 6.19
CA LEU A 141 2.71 5.90 5.60
C LEU A 141 1.67 6.94 6.04
N THR A 142 1.01 7.57 5.07
CA THR A 142 -0.04 8.58 5.32
C THR A 142 -1.43 8.10 4.91
N ASP A 143 -1.52 7.34 3.82
CA ASP A 143 -2.77 6.94 3.19
C ASP A 143 -2.91 5.41 3.22
N LEU A 144 -4.04 4.92 3.71
CA LEU A 144 -4.38 3.51 3.80
C LEU A 144 -5.72 3.28 3.10
N VAL A 145 -5.79 2.25 2.26
CA VAL A 145 -7.08 1.81 1.68
C VAL A 145 -7.44 0.47 2.31
N VAL A 146 -8.48 0.49 3.13
CA VAL A 146 -9.01 -0.72 3.76
C VAL A 146 -10.15 -1.25 2.91
N ARG A 147 -10.10 -2.55 2.62
CA ARG A 147 -11.18 -3.28 1.93
C ARG A 147 -11.46 -4.54 2.70
N SER A 148 -12.72 -4.77 3.01
CA SER A 148 -13.13 -6.05 3.59
C SER A 148 -12.82 -7.19 2.63
N ASN A 149 -12.37 -8.30 3.20
CA ASN A 149 -12.10 -9.54 2.50
C ASN A 149 -13.35 -10.44 2.39
N SER A 150 -14.53 -9.85 2.25
CA SER A 150 -15.80 -10.59 2.15
C SER A 150 -15.93 -11.44 0.87
N THR A 151 -14.96 -11.38 -0.05
CA THR A 151 -14.86 -12.24 -1.24
C THR A 151 -13.41 -12.58 -1.55
N ASP A 152 -13.14 -13.69 -2.26
CA ASP A 152 -11.80 -14.09 -2.74
C ASP A 152 -11.09 -13.00 -3.57
N THR A 153 -11.83 -12.01 -4.08
CA THR A 153 -11.33 -10.92 -4.92
C THR A 153 -10.23 -10.10 -4.25
N SER A 154 -10.34 -9.83 -2.94
CA SER A 154 -9.40 -8.97 -2.22
C SER A 154 -8.04 -9.66 -2.04
N ILE A 155 -8.04 -10.96 -1.72
CA ILE A 155 -6.82 -11.78 -1.69
C ILE A 155 -6.21 -11.90 -3.09
N ASN A 156 -7.02 -12.13 -4.12
CA ASN A 156 -6.53 -12.24 -5.50
C ASN A 156 -5.84 -10.94 -5.97
N GLU A 157 -6.34 -9.78 -5.54
CA GLU A 157 -5.71 -8.49 -5.82
C GLU A 157 -4.36 -8.36 -5.13
N ALA A 158 -4.27 -8.67 -3.83
CA ALA A 158 -3.00 -8.63 -3.08
C ALA A 158 -1.94 -9.52 -3.73
N VAL A 159 -2.29 -10.77 -4.06
CA VAL A 159 -1.39 -11.70 -4.77
C VAL A 159 -0.99 -11.17 -6.14
N ALA A 160 -1.92 -10.56 -6.89
CA ALA A 160 -1.60 -9.99 -8.19
C ALA A 160 -0.62 -8.79 -8.07
N LEU A 161 -0.80 -7.94 -7.05
CA LEU A 161 0.08 -6.81 -6.78
C LEU A 161 1.50 -7.27 -6.41
N GLU A 162 1.63 -8.31 -5.59
CA GLU A 162 2.92 -8.91 -5.27
C GLU A 162 3.60 -9.52 -6.51
N LEU A 163 2.85 -10.20 -7.38
CA LEU A 163 3.40 -10.76 -8.61
C LEU A 163 3.88 -9.68 -9.59
N LEU A 164 3.22 -8.52 -9.64
CA LEU A 164 3.68 -7.37 -10.42
C LEU A 164 5.00 -6.84 -9.87
N GLU A 165 5.12 -6.68 -8.56
CA GLU A 165 6.36 -6.26 -7.91
C GLU A 165 7.50 -7.27 -8.14
N ALA A 166 7.23 -8.56 -7.95
CA ALA A 166 8.19 -9.64 -8.19
C ALA A 166 8.66 -9.69 -9.66
N ALA A 167 7.81 -9.26 -10.60
CA ALA A 167 8.18 -9.10 -12.01
C ALA A 167 8.97 -7.81 -12.30
N GLY A 168 9.25 -6.99 -11.29
CA GLY A 168 9.96 -5.71 -11.41
C GLY A 168 9.11 -4.59 -12.01
N LEU A 169 7.78 -4.72 -11.98
CA LEU A 169 6.85 -3.69 -12.43
C LEU A 169 6.43 -2.79 -11.26
N ALA A 170 6.06 -1.55 -11.58
CA ALA A 170 5.46 -0.67 -10.59
C ALA A 170 4.14 -1.28 -10.09
N SER A 171 4.04 -1.45 -8.76
CA SER A 171 2.88 -2.00 -8.08
C SER A 171 2.50 -1.13 -6.88
N GLN A 172 1.40 -1.46 -6.23
CA GLN A 172 1.06 -0.96 -4.90
C GLN A 172 1.36 -2.04 -3.88
N ASP A 173 1.85 -1.66 -2.71
CA ASP A 173 2.05 -2.59 -1.62
C ASP A 173 0.68 -2.99 -1.03
N ALA A 174 0.52 -4.26 -0.66
CA ALA A 174 -0.69 -4.77 -0.03
C ALA A 174 -0.33 -5.78 1.07
N ILE A 175 -1.05 -5.71 2.18
CA ILE A 175 -0.94 -6.68 3.28
C ILE A 175 -2.32 -7.05 3.81
N ALA A 176 -2.40 -8.21 4.46
CA ALA A 176 -3.57 -8.58 5.26
C ALA A 176 -3.42 -8.01 6.68
N VAL A 177 -4.50 -7.44 7.22
CA VAL A 177 -4.58 -6.94 8.59
C VAL A 177 -5.86 -7.45 9.24
N ALA A 178 -5.87 -7.54 10.56
CA ALA A 178 -7.07 -7.63 11.35
C ALA A 178 -7.67 -6.22 11.49
N PHE A 179 -8.87 -6.00 10.96
CA PHE A 179 -9.52 -4.68 10.96
C PHE A 179 -10.76 -4.66 11.85
N SER A 180 -10.92 -3.61 12.67
CA SER A 180 -12.13 -3.40 13.48
C SER A 180 -12.54 -1.92 13.53
N VAL A 181 -13.82 -1.69 13.82
CA VAL A 181 -14.40 -0.35 13.92
C VAL A 181 -15.22 -0.24 15.21
N ASN A 182 -15.05 0.84 15.97
CA ASN A 182 -15.80 1.17 17.21
C ASN A 182 -15.86 -0.01 18.22
N GLY A 183 -14.78 -0.79 18.32
CA GLY A 183 -14.70 -1.95 19.20
C GLY A 183 -15.57 -3.16 18.78
N GLY A 184 -16.09 -3.15 17.55
CA GLY A 184 -16.84 -4.25 16.95
C GLY A 184 -15.97 -5.46 16.59
N ASP A 185 -16.59 -6.44 15.93
CA ASP A 185 -15.91 -7.66 15.49
C ASP A 185 -14.78 -7.36 14.51
N THR A 186 -13.76 -8.22 14.50
CA THR A 186 -12.61 -8.10 13.60
C THR A 186 -12.86 -8.86 12.29
N THR A 187 -12.55 -8.22 11.17
CA THR A 187 -12.62 -8.77 9.80
C THR A 187 -11.25 -8.84 9.13
#